data_AF-A0AAV5S8S0-F1
#
_entry.id   AF-A0AAV5S8S0-F1
#
_cell.length_a   1.000
_cell.length_b   1.000
_cell.length_c   1.000
_cell.angle_alpha   90.00
_cell.angle_beta   90.00
_cell.angle_gamma   90.00
#
_symmetry.space_group_name_H-M   'P 1'
#
loop_
_entity.id
_entity.type
_entity.pdbx_description
1 polymer ?
#
loop_
_entity_poly.entity_id
_entity_poly.type
_entity_poly.pdbx_seq_one_letter_code
_entity_poly.pdbx_strand_id
1 'polypeptide(L)'
;MAGPAGTSTTQGHWSSHGRCPVTLLEVRCATTGARIMSFVGGACTHGPGEVVGEELKNPIRSWHTIKEDNAPYMKKATKFFDGLSARAVKNGHVIDMYSCALDQTGLLEMKNTFNSTGGHVVMGDSFNSSLFKQTYQRFFEKDAHGNLKQAFNATMEVKTSNGLRIEGVLGCCASAGVKNACVADTEMGIGGTCQWKFNSLTPRTTLLEVSAQGGQLPQNARGYIQFVTQYQHADGRKKRR
;
A
#
# COMPACT_ATOMS: atom_id res chain seq x y z
N MET A 1 -13.69 20.47 -38.92
CA MET A 1 -13.79 19.04 -38.56
C MET A 1 -12.38 18.53 -38.33
N ALA A 2 -11.93 18.49 -37.07
CA ALA A 2 -10.63 17.96 -36.69
C ALA A 2 -10.88 16.65 -35.93
N GLY A 3 -10.32 15.54 -36.41
CA GLY A 3 -10.47 14.23 -35.80
C GLY A 3 -9.88 14.15 -34.39
N PRO A 4 -10.33 13.22 -33.54
CA PRO A 4 -9.84 13.11 -32.17
C PRO A 4 -8.39 12.65 -32.20
N ALA A 5 -7.49 13.53 -31.78
CA ALA A 5 -6.10 13.19 -31.51
C ALA A 5 -6.08 12.11 -30.41
N GLY A 6 -5.52 10.95 -30.74
CA GLY A 6 -5.31 9.87 -29.78
C GLY A 6 -4.53 10.39 -28.57
N THR A 7 -5.21 10.46 -27.44
CA THR A 7 -4.59 10.74 -26.14
C THR A 7 -3.76 9.53 -25.76
N SER A 8 -2.45 9.60 -26.04
CA SER A 8 -1.43 8.75 -25.44
C SER A 8 -1.39 9.02 -23.92
N THR A 9 -2.39 8.49 -23.25
CA THR A 9 -2.65 8.65 -21.82
C THR A 9 -1.66 7.76 -21.09
N THR A 10 -0.45 8.27 -20.82
CA THR A 10 0.58 7.70 -19.91
C THR A 10 0.38 6.21 -19.61
N GLN A 11 0.46 5.36 -20.64
CA GLN A 11 0.26 3.93 -20.50
C GLN A 11 1.46 3.35 -19.76
N GLY A 12 1.26 3.02 -18.48
CA GLY A 12 2.06 2.07 -17.71
C GLY A 12 3.57 2.11 -17.91
N HIS A 13 4.24 3.25 -17.65
CA HIS A 13 5.73 3.32 -17.68
C HIS A 13 6.44 2.42 -16.65
N TRP A 14 5.69 1.72 -15.81
CA TRP A 14 6.17 0.65 -14.92
C TRP A 14 6.92 -0.47 -15.66
N SER A 15 6.61 -0.69 -16.94
CA SER A 15 7.09 -1.83 -17.74
C SER A 15 8.45 -1.66 -18.42
N SER A 16 8.91 -0.42 -18.64
CA SER A 16 10.15 -0.16 -19.38
C SER A 16 11.38 -0.23 -18.46
N HIS A 17 12.40 -1.00 -18.86
CA HIS A 17 13.61 -1.38 -18.11
C HIS A 17 14.53 -0.22 -17.62
N GLY A 18 14.07 1.03 -17.68
CA GLY A 18 14.81 2.20 -17.16
C GLY A 18 13.95 3.35 -16.65
N ARG A 19 12.61 3.24 -16.64
CA ARG A 19 11.69 4.31 -16.19
C ARG A 19 10.78 3.91 -15.04
N CYS A 20 11.14 2.86 -14.30
CA CYS A 20 10.37 2.46 -13.13
C CYS A 20 10.64 3.46 -11.97
N PRO A 21 9.63 4.21 -11.49
CA PRO A 21 9.81 5.22 -10.45
C PRO A 21 10.29 4.62 -9.12
N VAL A 22 9.93 3.35 -8.84
CA VAL A 22 10.44 2.61 -7.67
C VAL A 22 11.96 2.43 -7.76
N THR A 23 12.49 2.05 -8.93
CA THR A 23 13.94 1.91 -9.12
C THR A 23 14.66 3.25 -8.97
N LEU A 24 14.09 4.33 -9.50
CA LEU A 24 14.67 5.67 -9.39
C LEU A 24 14.79 6.11 -7.92
N LEU A 25 13.69 5.97 -7.15
CA LEU A 25 13.70 6.33 -5.73
C LEU A 25 14.58 5.38 -4.90
N GLU A 26 14.66 4.11 -5.27
CA GLU A 26 15.55 3.14 -4.64
C GLU A 26 17.02 3.56 -4.77
N VAL A 27 17.44 4.06 -5.94
CA VAL A 27 18.83 4.49 -6.16
C VAL A 27 19.13 5.86 -5.53
N ARG A 28 18.15 6.79 -5.49
CA ARG A 28 18.39 8.18 -5.08
C ARG A 28 18.04 8.48 -3.63
N CYS A 29 16.99 7.87 -3.10
CA CYS A 29 16.36 8.23 -1.82
C CYS A 29 16.00 6.98 -1.01
N ALA A 30 16.92 6.00 -0.92
CA ALA A 30 16.72 4.82 -0.11
C ALA A 30 16.47 5.18 1.36
N THR A 31 15.55 4.46 2.02
CA THR A 31 15.22 4.60 3.45
C THR A 31 14.72 5.97 3.91
N THR A 32 14.35 6.83 2.95
CA THR A 32 13.75 8.15 3.20
C THR A 32 12.31 8.12 2.72
N GLY A 33 11.41 8.78 3.46
CA GLY A 33 10.01 8.92 3.08
C GLY A 33 9.88 9.54 1.70
N ALA A 34 9.30 8.78 0.76
CA ALA A 34 8.99 9.23 -0.58
C ALA A 34 7.66 8.64 -1.02
N ARG A 35 6.97 9.32 -1.94
CA ARG A 35 5.63 8.96 -2.38
C ARG A 35 5.53 9.02 -3.90
N ILE A 36 5.11 7.93 -4.50
CA ILE A 36 4.85 7.78 -5.93
C ILE A 36 3.35 7.90 -6.13
N MET A 37 2.91 9.00 -6.75
CA MET A 37 1.49 9.20 -7.09
C MET A 37 1.27 8.76 -8.54
N SER A 38 0.47 7.71 -8.72
CA SER A 38 0.25 7.11 -10.05
C SER A 38 -1.15 7.40 -10.54
N PHE A 39 -1.25 7.99 -11.72
CA PHE A 39 -2.53 8.32 -12.36
C PHE A 39 -2.75 7.35 -13.52
N VAL A 40 -3.77 6.51 -13.40
CA VAL A 40 -4.06 5.41 -14.33
C VAL A 40 -5.40 5.67 -15.01
N GLY A 41 -5.38 5.73 -16.34
CA GLY A 41 -6.55 6.00 -17.19
C GLY A 41 -7.14 4.78 -17.91
N GLY A 42 -6.65 3.58 -17.61
CA GLY A 42 -7.04 2.34 -18.28
C GLY A 42 -6.17 1.16 -17.85
N ALA A 43 -6.54 -0.04 -18.26
CA ALA A 43 -5.75 -1.25 -17.98
C ALA A 43 -4.40 -1.22 -18.70
N CYS A 44 -3.38 -1.83 -18.10
CA CYS A 44 -2.08 -2.00 -18.72
C CYS A 44 -2.16 -3.07 -19.82
N THR A 45 -1.87 -2.71 -21.07
CA THR A 45 -1.93 -3.63 -22.22
C THR A 45 -0.57 -4.13 -22.68
N HIS A 46 0.52 -3.71 -22.03
CA HIS A 46 1.88 -4.05 -22.43
C HIS A 46 2.84 -4.23 -21.27
N GLY A 47 3.78 -5.17 -21.46
CA GLY A 47 4.91 -5.37 -20.57
C GLY A 47 4.62 -6.30 -19.39
N PRO A 48 5.53 -6.37 -18.39
CA PRO A 48 5.45 -7.36 -17.32
C PRO A 48 4.23 -7.21 -16.39
N GLY A 49 3.55 -6.06 -16.42
CA GLY A 49 2.33 -5.79 -15.67
C GLY A 49 1.07 -5.76 -16.53
N GLU A 50 1.06 -6.43 -17.70
CA GLU A 50 -0.10 -6.52 -18.59
C GLU A 50 -1.31 -7.18 -17.89
N VAL A 51 -2.48 -6.55 -18.02
CA VAL A 51 -3.75 -6.93 -17.37
C VAL A 51 -4.77 -7.46 -18.39
N VAL A 52 -4.70 -6.97 -19.63
CA VAL A 52 -5.55 -7.35 -20.76
C VAL A 52 -4.76 -7.15 -22.05
N GLY A 53 -5.03 -7.93 -23.09
CA GLY A 53 -4.40 -7.73 -24.40
C GLY A 53 -4.93 -6.49 -25.14
N GLU A 54 -4.29 -6.13 -26.25
CA GLU A 54 -4.67 -4.96 -27.07
C GLU A 54 -6.01 -5.12 -27.80
N GLU A 55 -6.39 -6.36 -28.12
CA GLU A 55 -7.59 -6.63 -28.92
C GLU A 55 -8.86 -6.37 -28.08
N LEU A 56 -9.63 -5.36 -28.45
CA LEU A 56 -10.89 -4.98 -27.76
C LEU A 56 -11.95 -6.09 -27.69
N LYS A 57 -11.86 -7.09 -28.57
CA LYS A 57 -12.74 -8.27 -28.54
C LYS A 57 -12.51 -9.12 -27.29
N ASN A 58 -11.33 -9.03 -26.68
CA ASN A 58 -10.97 -9.75 -25.47
C ASN A 58 -11.37 -8.87 -24.28
N PRO A 59 -12.42 -9.24 -23.53
CA PRO A 59 -12.87 -8.43 -22.41
C PRO A 59 -11.83 -8.44 -21.28
N ILE A 60 -11.82 -7.37 -20.48
CA ILE A 60 -11.11 -7.39 -19.20
C ILE A 60 -11.75 -8.46 -18.31
N ARG A 61 -10.92 -9.24 -17.62
CA ARG A 61 -11.37 -10.32 -16.72
C ARG A 61 -12.50 -9.86 -15.77
N SER A 62 -13.37 -10.80 -15.44
CA SER A 62 -14.45 -10.67 -14.47
C SER A 62 -14.26 -11.65 -13.31
N TRP A 63 -15.01 -11.48 -12.23
CA TRP A 63 -15.03 -12.44 -11.11
C TRP A 63 -15.35 -13.87 -11.56
N HIS A 64 -16.22 -14.02 -12.55
CA HIS A 64 -16.55 -15.32 -13.11
C HIS A 64 -15.34 -15.95 -13.81
N THR A 65 -14.65 -15.21 -14.68
CA THR A 65 -13.44 -15.71 -15.35
C THR A 65 -12.31 -16.03 -14.38
N ILE A 66 -12.19 -15.29 -13.27
CA ILE A 66 -11.21 -15.58 -12.22
C ILE A 66 -11.55 -16.89 -11.50
N LYS A 67 -12.84 -17.11 -11.20
CA LYS A 67 -13.31 -18.34 -10.54
C LYS A 67 -13.04 -19.58 -11.40
N GLU A 68 -13.14 -19.44 -12.72
CA GLU A 68 -12.89 -20.52 -13.68
C GLU A 68 -11.40 -20.67 -14.06
N ASP A 69 -10.50 -19.91 -13.41
CA ASP A 69 -9.06 -19.81 -13.73
C ASP A 69 -8.77 -19.40 -15.19
N ASN A 70 -9.73 -18.74 -15.84
CA ASN A 70 -9.65 -18.26 -17.22
C ASN A 70 -9.22 -16.79 -17.28
N ALA A 71 -8.17 -16.44 -16.52
CA ALA A 71 -7.62 -15.09 -16.44
C ALA A 71 -6.10 -15.10 -16.72
N PRO A 72 -5.67 -15.19 -17.99
CA PRO A 72 -4.28 -15.52 -18.35
C PRO A 72 -3.25 -14.50 -17.89
N TYR A 73 -3.62 -13.22 -17.81
CA TYR A 73 -2.72 -12.12 -17.45
C TYR A 73 -2.58 -11.93 -15.93
N MET A 74 -3.60 -12.29 -15.15
CA MET A 74 -3.73 -11.92 -13.74
C MET A 74 -2.55 -12.40 -12.88
N LYS A 75 -2.18 -13.68 -12.98
CA LYS A 75 -1.11 -14.27 -12.15
C LYS A 75 0.26 -13.63 -12.41
N LYS A 76 0.58 -13.37 -13.69
CA LYS A 76 1.86 -12.76 -14.10
C LYS A 76 1.94 -11.31 -13.64
N ALA A 77 0.89 -10.51 -13.89
CA ALA A 77 0.87 -9.12 -13.47
C ALA A 77 0.84 -8.95 -11.95
N THR A 78 0.08 -9.78 -11.23
CA THR A 78 0.08 -9.76 -9.75
C THR A 78 1.49 -9.99 -9.21
N LYS A 79 2.21 -11.01 -9.70
CA LYS A 79 3.60 -11.28 -9.28
C LYS A 79 4.54 -10.11 -9.57
N PHE A 80 4.36 -9.42 -10.69
CA PHE A 80 5.16 -8.24 -11.04
C PHE A 80 4.92 -7.09 -10.06
N PHE A 81 3.66 -6.73 -9.79
CA PHE A 81 3.32 -5.66 -8.86
C PHE A 81 3.64 -6.00 -7.40
N ASP A 82 3.57 -7.27 -7.01
CA ASP A 82 4.03 -7.75 -5.71
C ASP A 82 5.53 -7.52 -5.53
N GLY A 83 6.33 -7.80 -6.58
CA GLY A 83 7.76 -7.51 -6.59
C GLY A 83 8.06 -6.01 -6.45
N LEU A 84 7.28 -5.15 -7.11
CA LEU A 84 7.39 -3.69 -6.96
C LEU A 84 7.00 -3.22 -5.55
N SER A 85 5.92 -3.77 -5.00
CA SER A 85 5.46 -3.47 -3.65
C SER A 85 6.52 -3.84 -2.62
N ALA A 86 7.09 -5.04 -2.68
CA ALA A 86 8.14 -5.49 -1.76
C ALA A 86 9.36 -4.55 -1.77
N ARG A 87 9.77 -4.07 -2.95
CA ARG A 87 10.86 -3.10 -3.10
C ARG A 87 10.50 -1.73 -2.51
N ALA A 88 9.30 -1.23 -2.76
CA ALA A 88 8.83 0.03 -2.18
C ALA A 88 8.74 -0.06 -0.65
N VAL A 89 8.16 -1.13 -0.12
CA VAL A 89 8.11 -1.46 1.32
C VAL A 89 9.50 -1.43 1.92
N LYS A 90 10.46 -2.18 1.35
CA LYS A 90 11.84 -2.24 1.83
C LYS A 90 12.48 -0.85 1.92
N ASN A 91 12.29 -0.02 0.89
CA ASN A 91 12.91 1.30 0.83
C ASN A 91 12.16 2.41 1.58
N GLY A 92 10.96 2.13 2.11
CA GLY A 92 10.16 3.13 2.84
C GLY A 92 9.38 4.08 1.92
N HIS A 93 9.10 3.66 0.69
CA HIS A 93 8.39 4.45 -0.32
C HIS A 93 6.91 4.06 -0.42
N VAL A 94 6.07 5.03 -0.69
CA VAL A 94 4.61 4.89 -0.76
C VAL A 94 4.18 4.87 -2.21
N ILE A 95 3.18 4.07 -2.55
CA ILE A 95 2.58 4.05 -3.89
C ILE A 95 1.09 4.35 -3.78
N ASP A 96 0.67 5.51 -4.28
CA ASP A 96 -0.74 5.88 -4.41
C ASP A 96 -1.25 5.55 -5.82
N MET A 97 -2.50 5.10 -5.90
CA MET A 97 -3.19 4.77 -7.14
C MET A 97 -4.43 5.64 -7.33
N TYR A 98 -4.35 6.55 -8.29
CA TYR A 98 -5.46 7.36 -8.76
C TYR A 98 -5.96 6.79 -10.09
N SER A 99 -7.00 5.97 -10.03
CA SER A 99 -7.56 5.25 -11.16
C SER A 99 -8.82 5.98 -11.64
N CYS A 100 -8.78 6.55 -12.84
CA CYS A 100 -9.97 7.14 -13.46
C CYS A 100 -10.19 6.63 -14.88
N ALA A 101 -11.18 5.76 -15.06
CA ALA A 101 -11.55 5.18 -16.35
C ALA A 101 -12.99 4.68 -16.29
N LEU A 102 -13.63 4.54 -17.46
CA LEU A 102 -14.96 3.93 -17.56
C LEU A 102 -14.91 2.41 -17.38
N ASP A 103 -13.79 1.80 -17.77
CA ASP A 103 -13.52 0.38 -17.60
C ASP A 103 -12.53 0.12 -16.45
N GLN A 104 -12.37 -1.16 -16.08
CA GLN A 104 -11.40 -1.57 -15.07
C GLN A 104 -9.96 -1.19 -15.46
N THR A 105 -9.16 -0.77 -14.49
CA THR A 105 -7.75 -0.35 -14.71
C THR A 105 -6.69 -1.37 -14.26
N GLY A 106 -7.11 -2.47 -13.63
CA GLY A 106 -6.16 -3.47 -13.09
C GLY A 106 -5.77 -3.25 -11.63
N LEU A 107 -6.62 -2.58 -10.83
CA LEU A 107 -6.36 -2.39 -9.40
C LEU A 107 -6.22 -3.71 -8.61
N LEU A 108 -6.83 -4.80 -9.11
CA LEU A 108 -6.73 -6.11 -8.48
C LEU A 108 -5.29 -6.65 -8.45
N GLU A 109 -4.57 -6.54 -9.57
CA GLU A 109 -3.16 -6.95 -9.68
C GLU A 109 -2.26 -5.97 -8.95
N MET A 110 -2.61 -4.68 -8.97
CA MET A 110 -1.84 -3.62 -8.32
C MET A 110 -2.09 -3.53 -6.81
N LYS A 111 -3.02 -4.32 -6.24
CA LYS A 111 -3.55 -4.11 -4.89
C LYS A 111 -2.48 -4.04 -3.79
N ASN A 112 -1.45 -4.86 -3.90
CA ASN A 112 -0.41 -4.93 -2.89
C ASN A 112 0.50 -3.71 -2.90
N THR A 113 0.58 -2.95 -4.01
CA THR A 113 1.41 -1.73 -4.09
C THR A 113 0.95 -0.65 -3.12
N PHE A 114 -0.36 -0.44 -3.00
CA PHE A 114 -0.92 0.54 -2.08
C PHE A 114 -1.23 -0.07 -0.70
N ASN A 115 -1.70 -1.33 -0.64
CA ASN A 115 -2.05 -1.95 0.65
C ASN A 115 -0.83 -2.13 1.56
N SER A 116 0.27 -2.66 1.03
CA SER A 116 1.47 -2.92 1.85
C SER A 116 2.26 -1.65 2.17
N THR A 117 2.14 -0.60 1.34
CA THR A 117 2.84 0.68 1.55
C THR A 117 2.01 1.72 2.31
N GLY A 118 0.71 1.48 2.53
CA GLY A 118 -0.19 2.46 3.14
C GLY A 118 -0.52 3.63 2.21
N GLY A 119 -0.48 3.38 0.90
CA GLY A 119 -0.86 4.35 -0.13
C GLY A 119 -2.37 4.48 -0.28
N HIS A 120 -2.80 5.60 -0.84
CA HIS A 120 -4.19 5.87 -1.16
C HIS A 120 -4.60 5.20 -2.46
N VAL A 121 -5.87 4.82 -2.51
CA VAL A 121 -6.54 4.41 -3.74
C VAL A 121 -7.75 5.27 -3.94
N VAL A 122 -7.85 5.87 -5.12
CA VAL A 122 -9.01 6.64 -5.55
C VAL A 122 -9.47 6.05 -6.86
N MET A 123 -10.77 5.71 -6.92
CA MET A 123 -11.43 5.24 -8.13
C MET A 123 -12.46 6.28 -8.56
N GLY A 124 -12.57 6.50 -9.87
CA GLY A 124 -13.64 7.30 -10.45
C GLY A 124 -13.73 7.09 -11.96
N ASP A 125 -14.67 7.76 -12.61
CA ASP A 125 -14.89 7.59 -14.05
C ASP A 125 -13.99 8.52 -14.88
N SER A 126 -13.62 9.68 -14.31
CA SER A 126 -12.83 10.70 -14.98
C SER A 126 -12.07 11.58 -13.99
N PHE A 127 -10.83 11.93 -14.36
CA PHE A 127 -10.01 12.93 -13.67
C PHE A 127 -10.61 14.34 -13.70
N ASN A 128 -11.52 14.63 -14.64
CA ASN A 128 -12.15 15.94 -14.73
C ASN A 128 -13.31 16.11 -13.75
N SER A 129 -13.75 15.03 -13.09
CA SER A 129 -14.85 15.06 -12.13
C SER A 129 -14.53 15.94 -10.92
N SER A 130 -15.56 16.60 -10.37
CA SER A 130 -15.45 17.35 -9.11
C SER A 130 -15.07 16.43 -7.95
N LEU A 131 -15.58 15.20 -7.94
CA LEU A 131 -15.26 14.16 -6.96
C LEU A 131 -13.76 13.87 -6.90
N PHE A 132 -13.12 13.64 -8.06
CA PHE A 132 -11.68 13.42 -8.13
C PHE A 132 -10.89 14.63 -7.61
N LYS A 133 -11.21 15.82 -8.11
CA LYS A 133 -10.51 17.07 -7.76
C LYS A 133 -10.55 17.35 -6.25
N GLN A 134 -11.72 17.21 -5.64
CA GLN A 134 -11.89 17.41 -4.19
C GLN A 134 -11.15 16.35 -3.38
N THR A 135 -11.21 15.08 -3.79
CA THR A 135 -10.52 13.98 -3.11
C THR A 135 -9.00 14.18 -3.17
N TYR A 136 -8.49 14.56 -4.34
CA TYR A 136 -7.08 14.86 -4.55
C TYR A 136 -6.61 16.09 -3.76
N GLN A 137 -7.44 17.11 -3.60
CA GLN A 137 -7.11 18.27 -2.76
C GLN A 137 -7.03 17.90 -1.27
N ARG A 138 -7.98 17.11 -0.76
CA ARG A 138 -8.01 16.66 0.65
C ARG A 138 -6.76 15.87 1.04
N PHE A 139 -6.14 15.20 0.07
CA PHE A 139 -4.92 14.47 0.29
C PHE A 139 -3.76 15.39 0.77
N PHE A 140 -3.71 16.64 0.32
CA PHE A 140 -2.71 17.64 0.73
C PHE A 140 -3.16 18.52 1.91
N GLU A 141 -4.13 18.05 2.70
CA GLU A 141 -4.56 18.77 3.90
C GLU A 141 -3.38 19.02 4.85
N LYS A 142 -3.31 20.26 5.31
CA LYS A 142 -2.29 20.73 6.25
C LYS A 142 -2.82 20.76 7.67
N ASP A 143 -1.93 20.61 8.63
CA ASP A 143 -2.17 20.83 10.05
C ASP A 143 -2.17 22.32 10.39
N ALA A 144 -2.40 22.65 11.67
CA ALA A 144 -2.40 24.03 12.16
C ALA A 144 -1.04 24.75 11.99
N HIS A 145 0.05 24.00 11.79
CA HIS A 145 1.39 24.52 11.56
C HIS A 145 1.76 24.59 10.07
N GLY A 146 0.82 24.28 9.17
CA GLY A 146 1.03 24.32 7.72
C GLY A 146 1.77 23.09 7.16
N ASN A 147 2.03 22.06 7.95
CA ASN A 147 2.65 20.81 7.50
C ASN A 147 1.60 19.84 6.97
N LEU A 148 1.96 18.97 6.02
CA LEU A 148 1.05 17.92 5.56
C LEU A 148 0.68 16.98 6.71
N LYS A 149 -0.60 16.56 6.79
CA LYS A 149 -1.09 15.56 7.77
C LYS A 149 -0.66 14.14 7.39
N GLN A 150 0.63 13.95 7.16
CA GLN A 150 1.23 12.70 6.71
C GLN A 150 2.51 12.42 7.48
N ALA A 151 2.75 11.14 7.70
CA ALA A 151 3.96 10.61 8.27
C ALA A 151 4.48 9.51 7.34
N PHE A 152 5.80 9.37 7.26
CA PHE A 152 6.46 8.49 6.32
C PHE A 152 7.42 7.54 7.03
N ASN A 153 7.72 6.42 6.36
CA ASN A 153 8.71 5.43 6.75
C ASN A 153 8.68 5.12 8.26
N ALA A 154 7.48 4.82 8.75
CA ALA A 154 7.23 4.56 10.15
C ALA A 154 7.45 3.09 10.50
N THR A 155 7.82 2.86 11.75
CA THR A 155 7.98 1.54 12.36
C THR A 155 7.24 1.55 13.68
N MET A 156 6.26 0.65 13.81
CA MET A 156 5.53 0.41 15.04
C MET A 156 6.04 -0.87 15.67
N GLU A 157 6.48 -0.79 16.92
CA GLU A 157 6.83 -1.92 17.77
C GLU A 157 5.76 -2.06 18.85
N VAL A 158 5.26 -3.27 19.06
CA VAL A 158 4.31 -3.58 20.12
C VAL A 158 5.01 -4.43 21.17
N LYS A 159 4.89 -3.98 22.42
CA LYS A 159 5.44 -4.65 23.60
C LYS A 159 4.32 -5.04 24.53
N THR A 160 4.35 -6.28 25.00
CA THR A 160 3.34 -6.81 25.91
C THR A 160 3.97 -7.25 27.22
N SER A 161 3.19 -7.21 28.30
CA SER A 161 3.55 -7.87 29.56
C SER A 161 3.59 -9.38 29.41
N ASN A 162 4.29 -10.06 30.32
CA ASN A 162 4.31 -11.52 30.40
C ASN A 162 2.87 -12.07 30.47
N GLY A 163 2.58 -13.09 29.66
CA GLY A 163 1.27 -13.71 29.56
C GLY A 163 0.34 -13.13 28.49
N LEU A 164 0.75 -12.08 27.77
CA LEU A 164 0.06 -11.60 26.57
C LEU A 164 0.94 -11.83 25.35
N ARG A 165 0.37 -12.46 24.31
CA ARG A 165 1.05 -12.67 23.04
C ARG A 165 0.27 -12.06 21.88
N ILE A 166 1.00 -11.65 20.86
CA ILE A 166 0.54 -10.97 19.66
C ILE A 166 0.43 -12.00 18.54
N GLU A 167 -0.76 -12.19 17.99
CA GLU A 167 -0.98 -13.07 16.83
C GLU A 167 -0.71 -12.34 15.52
N GLY A 168 -1.02 -11.03 15.48
CA GLY A 168 -0.67 -10.18 14.34
C GLY A 168 -1.52 -8.92 14.26
N VAL A 169 -1.43 -8.27 13.10
CA VAL A 169 -2.19 -7.05 12.79
C VAL A 169 -2.95 -7.22 11.47
N LEU A 170 -4.16 -6.66 11.43
CA LEU A 170 -4.93 -6.47 10.20
C LEU A 170 -4.93 -4.97 9.83
N GLY A 171 -4.43 -4.67 8.64
CA GLY A 171 -4.42 -3.33 8.08
C GLY A 171 -3.35 -3.14 7.01
N CYS A 172 -3.14 -1.88 6.61
CA CYS A 172 -2.20 -1.51 5.56
C CYS A 172 -0.78 -1.34 6.12
N CYS A 173 -0.05 -2.45 6.24
CA CYS A 173 1.34 -2.46 6.70
C CYS A 173 2.13 -3.62 6.11
N ALA A 174 3.41 -3.70 6.47
CA ALA A 174 4.27 -4.83 6.18
C ALA A 174 4.98 -5.32 7.45
N SER A 175 5.24 -6.62 7.53
CA SER A 175 6.02 -7.20 8.63
C SER A 175 7.47 -6.74 8.56
N ALA A 176 8.06 -6.37 9.71
CA ALA A 176 9.49 -6.14 9.82
C ALA A 176 10.28 -7.43 10.13
N GLY A 177 9.61 -8.56 10.36
CA GLY A 177 10.23 -9.86 10.62
C GLY A 177 10.96 -9.96 11.96
N VAL A 178 10.60 -9.13 12.94
CA VAL A 178 11.23 -9.13 14.27
C VAL A 178 10.42 -10.02 15.21
N LYS A 179 11.00 -11.14 15.65
CA LYS A 179 10.38 -12.07 16.59
C LYS A 179 10.99 -11.92 17.99
N ASN A 180 10.14 -11.94 19.02
CA ASN A 180 10.53 -11.95 20.42
C ASN A 180 9.50 -12.74 21.25
N ALA A 181 9.64 -12.73 22.58
CA ALA A 181 8.75 -13.45 23.50
C ALA A 181 7.28 -13.00 23.47
N CYS A 182 6.98 -11.82 22.90
CA CYS A 182 5.63 -11.29 22.76
C CYS A 182 4.88 -11.87 21.54
N VAL A 183 5.56 -12.56 20.62
CA VAL A 183 4.93 -13.11 19.40
C VAL A 183 4.27 -14.45 19.71
N ALA A 184 3.01 -14.62 19.32
CA ALA A 184 2.29 -15.89 19.46
C ALA A 184 2.74 -16.91 18.41
N ASP A 185 2.60 -18.19 18.74
CA ASP A 185 2.84 -19.28 17.78
C ASP A 185 1.71 -19.36 16.73
N THR A 186 0.49 -18.96 17.12
CA THR A 186 -0.64 -18.76 16.22
C THR A 186 -0.53 -17.40 15.54
N GLU A 187 -0.51 -17.38 14.21
CA GLU A 187 -0.42 -16.15 13.41
C GLU A 187 -1.79 -15.79 12.82
N MET A 188 -2.18 -14.51 12.94
CA MET A 188 -3.40 -13.96 12.35
C MET A 188 -3.07 -12.69 11.55
N GLY A 189 -3.48 -12.64 10.28
CA GLY A 189 -3.20 -11.49 9.40
C GLY A 189 -1.71 -11.34 9.10
N ILE A 190 -1.16 -10.15 9.34
CA ILE A 190 0.28 -9.89 9.24
C ILE A 190 0.90 -10.23 10.60
N GLY A 191 1.10 -11.52 10.83
CA GLY A 191 1.62 -12.09 12.07
C GLY A 191 3.12 -12.37 12.05
N GLY A 192 3.56 -13.17 13.02
CA GLY A 192 4.95 -13.65 13.09
C GLY A 192 5.97 -12.53 13.35
N THR A 193 5.54 -11.40 13.92
CA THR A 193 6.39 -10.26 14.23
C THR A 193 5.78 -9.45 15.39
N CYS A 194 6.63 -8.76 16.16
CA CYS A 194 6.20 -7.73 17.11
C CYS A 194 6.41 -6.31 16.54
N GLN A 195 6.87 -6.21 15.29
CA GLN A 195 7.19 -4.96 14.63
C GLN A 195 6.64 -4.92 13.20
N TRP A 196 6.01 -3.80 12.84
CA TRP A 196 5.46 -3.55 11.51
C TRP A 196 5.97 -2.23 10.95
N LYS A 197 6.12 -2.20 9.64
CA LYS A 197 6.51 -1.03 8.86
C LYS A 197 5.30 -0.42 8.15
N PHE A 198 5.25 0.90 8.17
CA PHE A 198 4.23 1.70 7.48
C PHE A 198 4.94 2.75 6.66
N ASN A 199 4.86 2.65 5.33
CA ASN A 199 5.56 3.64 4.51
C ASN A 199 4.83 4.98 4.49
N SER A 200 3.51 4.97 4.70
CA SER A 200 2.66 6.14 4.90
C SER A 200 1.72 5.90 6.10
N LEU A 201 1.61 6.93 6.95
CA LEU A 201 0.65 7.02 8.04
C LEU A 201 -0.09 8.36 7.94
N THR A 202 -1.37 8.32 8.25
CA THR A 202 -2.21 9.52 8.43
C THR A 202 -2.87 9.45 9.80
N PRO A 203 -3.39 10.57 10.33
CA PRO A 203 -4.20 10.54 11.55
C PRO A 203 -5.45 9.64 11.48
N ARG A 204 -5.86 9.22 10.26
CA ARG A 204 -6.98 8.31 10.00
C ARG A 204 -6.55 6.85 9.82
N THR A 205 -5.26 6.55 9.87
CA THR A 205 -4.78 5.18 9.72
C THR A 205 -5.11 4.40 11.00
N THR A 206 -5.96 3.39 10.86
CA THR A 206 -6.38 2.50 11.95
C THR A 206 -5.88 1.10 11.67
N LEU A 207 -5.52 0.38 12.73
CA LEU A 207 -5.09 -1.01 12.70
C LEU A 207 -5.91 -1.80 13.69
N LEU A 208 -6.21 -3.06 13.34
CA LEU A 208 -6.77 -4.00 14.28
C LEU A 208 -5.66 -4.94 14.75
N GLU A 209 -5.32 -4.85 16.04
CA GLU A 209 -4.43 -5.79 16.70
C GLU A 209 -5.19 -7.06 17.09
N VAL A 210 -4.60 -8.22 16.84
CA VAL A 210 -5.11 -9.51 17.28
C VAL A 210 -4.13 -10.06 18.31
N SER A 211 -4.60 -10.20 19.55
CA SER A 211 -3.81 -10.67 20.69
C SER A 211 -4.49 -11.87 21.35
N ALA A 212 -3.69 -12.85 21.77
CA ALA A 212 -4.15 -14.01 22.54
C ALA A 212 -3.64 -13.95 23.98
N GLN A 213 -4.44 -14.51 24.90
CA GLN A 213 -3.99 -14.76 26.27
C GLN A 213 -2.99 -15.92 26.27
N GLY A 214 -1.73 -15.60 26.58
CA GLY A 214 -0.67 -16.59 26.79
C GLY A 214 -0.71 -17.11 28.22
N GLY A 215 -1.65 -18.01 28.53
CA GLY A 215 -1.76 -18.68 29.83
C GLY A 215 -2.52 -17.87 30.90
N GLN A 216 -2.65 -18.45 32.10
CA GLN A 216 -3.37 -17.83 33.22
C GLN A 216 -2.56 -16.66 33.78
N LEU A 217 -3.09 -15.44 33.64
CA LEU A 217 -2.58 -14.27 34.35
C LEU A 217 -2.84 -14.47 35.86
N PRO A 218 -1.88 -14.14 36.76
CA PRO A 218 -2.10 -14.19 38.20
C PRO A 218 -3.34 -13.38 38.60
N GLN A 219 -4.08 -13.81 39.64
CA GLN A 219 -5.42 -13.31 40.02
C GLN A 219 -5.48 -11.81 40.44
N ASN A 220 -4.42 -11.03 40.23
CA ASN A 220 -4.40 -9.59 40.42
C ASN A 220 -3.43 -8.88 39.45
N ALA A 221 -3.02 -9.55 38.36
CA ALA A 221 -2.07 -9.03 37.40
C ALA A 221 -2.77 -8.15 36.35
N ARG A 222 -2.24 -6.95 36.12
CA ARG A 222 -2.66 -6.07 35.03
C ARG A 222 -1.84 -6.40 33.79
N GLY A 223 -2.52 -6.59 32.66
CA GLY A 223 -1.88 -6.68 31.35
C GLY A 223 -1.51 -5.29 30.84
N TYR A 224 -0.30 -5.14 30.30
CA TYR A 224 0.15 -3.90 29.67
C TYR A 224 0.47 -4.16 28.21
N ILE A 225 0.02 -3.27 27.34
CA ILE A 225 0.38 -3.22 25.93
C ILE A 225 0.90 -1.82 25.64
N GLN A 226 2.11 -1.75 25.09
CA GLN A 226 2.74 -0.50 24.69
C GLN A 226 2.98 -0.50 23.19
N PHE A 227 2.48 0.55 22.54
CA PHE A 227 2.76 0.84 21.14
C PHE A 227 3.85 1.90 21.08
N VAL A 228 4.90 1.62 20.33
CA VAL A 228 5.98 2.57 20.08
C VAL A 228 6.07 2.79 18.57
N THR A 229 5.69 3.97 18.12
CA THR A 229 5.69 4.31 16.69
C THR A 229 6.74 5.37 16.41
N GLN A 230 7.80 4.98 15.71
CA GLN A 230 8.81 5.89 15.17
C GLN A 230 8.44 6.24 13.74
N TYR A 231 8.47 7.52 13.35
CA TYR A 231 8.10 7.93 12.00
C TYR A 231 8.83 9.21 11.57
N GLN A 232 8.94 9.41 10.26
CA GLN A 232 9.37 10.69 9.68
C GLN A 232 8.15 11.58 9.51
N HIS A 233 8.12 12.71 10.22
CA HIS A 233 7.07 13.71 10.07
C HIS A 233 7.25 14.52 8.78
N ALA A 234 6.19 15.15 8.28
CA ALA A 234 6.22 15.94 7.04
C ALA A 234 7.20 17.12 7.05
N ASP A 235 7.63 17.57 8.24
CA ASP A 235 8.69 18.59 8.42
C ASP A 235 10.12 18.02 8.24
N GLY A 236 10.25 16.73 7.94
CA GLY A 236 11.50 16.01 7.79
C GLY A 236 12.10 15.48 9.10
N ARG A 237 11.54 15.82 10.25
CA ARG A 237 12.06 15.37 11.56
C ARG A 237 11.59 13.95 11.86
N LYS A 238 12.46 13.17 12.51
CA LYS A 238 12.06 11.89 13.10
C LYS A 238 11.34 12.15 14.43
N LYS A 239 10.16 11.57 14.59
CA LYS A 239 9.35 11.66 15.81
C LYS A 239 9.09 10.25 16.34
N ARG A 240 8.82 10.16 17.65
CA ARG A 240 8.41 8.94 18.34
C ARG A 240 7.11 9.23 19.09
N ARG A 241 6.14 8.34 18.93
CA ARG A 241 4.87 8.34 19.66
C ARG A 241 4.75 7.06 20.48
#